data_AF-A0A3C0L9U0-F1
#
_entry.id   AF-A0A3C0L9U0-F1
#
_cell.length_a   1.000
_cell.length_b   1.000
_cell.length_c   1.000
_cell.angle_alpha   90.00
_cell.angle_beta   90.00
_cell.angle_gamma   90.00
#
_symmetry.space_group_name_H-M   'P 1'
#
loop_
_entity.id
_entity.type
_entity.pdbx_description
1 polymer ?
#
loop_
_entity_poly.entity_id
_entity_poly.type
_entity_poly.pdbx_seq_one_letter_code
_entity_poly.pdbx_strand_id
1 'polypeptide(L)' 'MDRLKNILGEVGMERSYERLTQRERNIISLYYLAGYKDEEIARLYGINRQNVNRQRKRGISKLKIF' A
#
# COMPACT_ATOMS: atom_id res chain seq x y z
N MET A 1 -10.13 -7.36 -5.90
CA MET A 1 -10.10 -7.67 -4.45
C MET A 1 -9.09 -8.76 -4.09
N ASP A 2 -8.68 -9.65 -5.02
CA ASP A 2 -7.86 -10.83 -4.70
C ASP A 2 -6.37 -10.59 -4.40
N ARG A 3 -5.69 -9.61 -5.00
CA ARG A 3 -4.24 -9.46 -4.79
C ARG A 3 -3.87 -9.05 -3.37
N LEU A 4 -4.63 -8.12 -2.80
CA LEU A 4 -4.36 -7.66 -1.45
C LEU A 4 -4.71 -8.77 -0.43
N LYS A 5 -5.85 -9.45 -0.61
CA LYS A 5 -6.25 -10.60 0.23
C LYS A 5 -5.23 -11.75 0.17
N ASN A 6 -4.78 -12.14 -1.03
CA ASN A 6 -3.77 -13.19 -1.21
C ASN A 6 -2.40 -12.86 -0.59
N ILE A 7 -2.04 -11.58 -0.48
CA ILE A 7 -0.80 -11.16 0.19
C ILE A 7 -0.94 -11.18 1.72
N LEU A 8 -2.16 -11.10 2.26
CA LEU A 8 -2.39 -10.58 3.63
C LEU A 8 -3.06 -11.51 4.64
N GLY A 9 -3.35 -12.79 4.35
CA GLY A 9 -3.75 -13.82 5.33
C GLY A 9 -4.61 -13.33 6.52
N GLU A 10 -5.94 -13.44 6.40
CA GLU A 10 -7.01 -12.68 7.08
C GLU A 10 -6.84 -12.27 8.58
N VAL A 11 -6.06 -12.96 9.41
CA VAL A 11 -5.97 -12.70 10.86
C VAL A 11 -4.92 -11.66 11.27
N GLY A 12 -3.86 -11.45 10.47
CA GLY A 12 -2.80 -10.46 10.79
C GLY A 12 -3.08 -9.03 10.30
N MET A 13 -4.19 -8.86 9.58
CA MET A 13 -4.44 -7.67 8.76
C MET A 13 -4.73 -6.44 9.62
N GLU A 14 -5.60 -6.55 10.62
CA GLU A 14 -6.09 -5.39 11.38
C GLU A 14 -4.96 -4.70 12.17
N ARG A 15 -4.18 -5.46 12.95
CA ARG A 15 -3.02 -4.94 13.70
C ARG A 15 -1.92 -4.38 12.80
N SER A 16 -1.70 -5.00 11.64
CA SER A 16 -0.67 -4.53 10.71
C SER A 16 -1.13 -3.28 9.95
N TYR A 17 -2.44 -3.14 9.72
CA TYR A 17 -3.04 -1.96 9.12
C TYR A 17 -2.94 -0.74 10.05
N GLU A 18 -3.05 -0.94 11.37
CA GLU A 18 -2.81 0.10 12.39
C GLU A 18 -1.41 0.71 12.31
N ARG A 19 -0.39 -0.07 11.92
CA ARG A 19 1.00 0.39 11.77
C ARG A 19 1.26 1.23 10.52
N LEU A 20 0.32 1.23 9.56
CA LEU A 20 0.42 2.05 8.37
C LEU A 20 0.04 3.49 8.68
N THR A 21 0.86 4.42 8.20
CA THR A 21 0.47 5.83 8.13
C THR A 21 -0.71 5.99 7.16
N GLN A 22 -1.49 7.06 7.32
CA GLN A 22 -2.60 7.36 6.40
C GLN A 22 -2.13 7.41 4.94
N ARG A 23 -0.92 7.94 4.69
CA ARG A 23 -0.37 8.05 3.34
C ARG A 23 0.00 6.68 2.75
N GLU A 24 0.60 5.79 3.55
CA GLU A 24 0.88 4.42 3.12
C GLU A 24 -0.42 3.64 2.84
N ARG A 25 -1.45 3.78 3.70
CA ARG A 25 -2.78 3.17 3.47
C ARG A 25 -3.36 3.62 2.14
N ASN A 26 -3.38 4.93 1.88
CA ASN A 26 -3.94 5.46 0.64
C ASN A 26 -3.19 4.97 -0.60
N ILE A 27 -1.85 4.97 -0.58
CA ILE A 27 -1.03 4.48 -1.70
C ILE A 27 -1.25 2.98 -1.94
N ILE A 28 -1.32 2.17 -0.87
CA ILE A 28 -1.59 0.73 -0.97
C ILE A 28 -2.99 0.48 -1.54
N SER A 29 -4.00 1.19 -1.05
CA SER A 29 -5.37 1.08 -1.54
C SER A 29 -5.46 1.47 -3.01
N LEU A 30 -4.86 2.58 -3.43
CA LEU A 30 -4.86 2.99 -4.83
C LEU A 30 -4.19 1.94 -5.73
N TYR A 31 -3.05 1.39 -5.31
CA TYR A 31 -2.31 0.44 -6.13
C TYR A 31 -2.98 -0.94 -6.20
N TYR A 32 -3.33 -1.52 -5.04
CA TYR A 32 -3.76 -2.92 -4.96
C TYR A 32 -5.28 -3.10 -5.00
N LEU A 33 -6.06 -2.10 -4.59
CA LEU A 33 -7.52 -2.15 -4.59
C LEU A 33 -8.10 -1.46 -5.83
N ALA A 34 -7.62 -0.26 -6.14
CA ALA A 34 -8.12 0.52 -7.27
C ALA A 34 -7.33 0.30 -8.57
N GLY A 35 -6.19 -0.40 -8.53
CA GLY A 35 -5.44 -0.81 -9.73
C GLY A 35 -4.55 0.27 -10.35
N TYR A 36 -4.33 1.39 -9.67
CA TYR A 36 -3.47 2.47 -10.15
C TYR A 36 -2.00 2.03 -10.21
N LYS A 37 -1.25 2.59 -11.16
CA LYS A 37 0.20 2.44 -11.28
C LYS A 37 0.92 3.49 -10.44
N ASP A 38 2.17 3.21 -10.06
CA ASP A 38 3.01 4.13 -9.27
C ASP A 38 3.11 5.54 -9.91
N GLU A 39 3.04 5.64 -11.24
CA GLU A 39 3.08 6.91 -12.00
C GLU A 39 1.79 7.72 -11.90
N GLU A 40 0.64 7.04 -11.90
CA GLU A 40 -0.66 7.70 -11.78
C GLU A 40 -0.86 8.22 -10.36
N ILE A 41 -0.44 7.42 -9.37
CA ILE A 41 -0.39 7.82 -7.97
C ILE A 41 0.58 8.99 -7.77
N ALA A 42 1.75 8.95 -8.41
CA ALA A 42 2.73 10.03 -8.35
C ALA A 42 2.15 11.36 -8.85
N ARG A 43 1.44 11.33 -9.99
CA ARG A 43 0.73 12.49 -10.54
C ARG A 43 -0.37 12.99 -9.59
N LEU A 44 -1.18 12.09 -9.04
CA LEU A 44 -2.26 12.43 -8.12
C LEU A 44 -1.75 13.16 -6.86
N TYR A 45 -0.60 12.75 -6.34
CA TYR A 45 -0.02 13.33 -5.13
C TYR A 45 1.00 14.44 -5.39
N GLY A 46 1.31 14.77 -6.66
CA GLY A 46 2.35 15.75 -7.00
C GLY A 46 3.74 15.37 -6.50
N ILE A 47 4.08 14.08 -6.46
CA ILE A 47 5.38 13.58 -5.96
C ILE A 47 6.06 12.68 -6.98
N ASN A 48 7.34 12.38 -6.78
CA ASN A 48 8.08 11.47 -7.65
C ASN A 48 7.58 10.02 -7.51
N ARG A 49 7.50 9.29 -8.63
CA ARG A 49 7.24 7.83 -8.72
C ARG A 49 8.09 7.00 -7.76
N GLN A 50 9.37 7.33 -7.60
CA GLN A 50 10.27 6.64 -6.67
C GLN A 50 9.80 6.78 -5.21
N ASN A 51 9.24 7.92 -4.85
CA ASN A 51 8.69 8.15 -3.52
C ASN A 51 7.44 7.27 -3.28
N VAL A 52 6.55 7.20 -4.26
CA VAL A 52 5.39 6.30 -4.23
C VAL A 52 5.83 4.84 -4.08
N ASN A 53 6.80 4.40 -4.90
CA ASN A 53 7.33 3.04 -4.85
C ASN A 53 7.92 2.70 -3.47
N ARG A 54 8.69 3.62 -2.89
CA ARG A 54 9.29 3.47 -1.56
C ARG A 54 8.22 3.37 -0.48
N GLN A 55 7.22 4.24 -0.50
CA GLN A 55 6.10 4.21 0.46
C GLN A 55 5.29 2.92 0.33
N ARG A 56 5.00 2.48 -0.89
CA ARG A 56 4.30 1.22 -1.15
C ARG A 56 5.08 0.02 -0.63
N LYS A 57 6.38 -0.07 -0.91
CA LYS A 57 7.24 -1.16 -0.41
C LYS A 57 7.32 -1.17 1.12
N ARG A 58 7.47 0.00 1.75
CA ARG A 58 7.47 0.13 3.22
C ARG A 58 6.15 -0.33 3.83
N GLY A 59 5.03 0.16 3.30
CA GLY A 59 3.72 -0.23 3.80
C GLY A 59 3.47 -1.72 3.63
N ILE A 60 3.84 -2.32 2.50
CA ILE A 60 3.74 -3.78 2.32
C ILE A 60 4.64 -4.54 3.29
N SER A 61 5.86 -4.05 3.57
CA SER A 61 6.73 -4.66 4.57
C SER A 61 6.05 -4.66 5.94
N LYS A 62 5.46 -3.54 6.37
CA LYS A 62 4.70 -3.43 7.63
C LYS A 62 3.52 -4.40 7.69
N LEU A 63 2.88 -4.66 6.55
CA LEU A 63 1.77 -5.61 6.43
C LEU A 63 2.21 -7.08 6.43
N LYS A 64 3.46 -7.37 6.05
CA LYS A 64 4.04 -8.73 6.01
C LYS A 64 4.76 -9.14 7.28
N ILE A 65 5.04 -8.19 8.19
CA ILE A 65 5.63 -8.49 9.49
C ILE A 65 4.53 -9.12 10.35
N PHE A 66 4.46 -10.44 10.28
CA PHE A 66 3.84 -11.32 11.28
C PHE A 66 4.82 -11.52 12.43
#